data_AF-R7YL79-F1
#
_entry.id   AF-R7YL79-F1
#
_cell.length_a   1.000
_cell.length_b   1.000
_cell.length_c   1.000
_cell.angle_alpha   90.00
_cell.angle_beta   90.00
_cell.angle_gamma   90.00
#
_symmetry.space_group_name_H-M   'P 1'
#
loop_
_entity.id
_entity.type
_entity.pdbx_description
1 polymer ?
#
loop_
_entity_poly.entity_id
_entity_poly.type
_entity_poly.pdbx_seq_one_letter_code
_entity_poly.pdbx_strand_id
1 'polypeptide(L)'
;MSLGPPGASLNPEEADNFEDIEKQFAVKVVQHMSTYWAILEKMRGSKLRLTKFDDEIYAHFKKEFPDFDATATINEDEMKSKAGKERWRNFIMTYEKKIDDYNFGTMLRANPGFEYGEKESIFAVRMQFYAIEIVRNREGLNDWIYEKAHPEDKRVDETAPAAKLENAEPAKGAEVPPEVAEPEEEPAAVQDSVPTGAAAS
;
A
#
# COMPACT_ATOMS: atom_id res chain seq x y z
N MET A 1 -44.64 -26.53 5.56
CA MET A 1 -44.00 -25.45 6.34
C MET A 1 -44.71 -24.15 5.96
N SER A 2 -45.57 -23.64 6.83
CA SER A 2 -46.38 -22.44 6.57
C SER A 2 -45.52 -21.20 6.84
N LEU A 3 -45.41 -20.31 5.85
CA LEU A 3 -44.79 -19.00 6.02
C LEU A 3 -45.70 -18.14 6.92
N GLY A 4 -45.13 -17.60 8.01
CA GLY A 4 -45.80 -16.69 8.92
C GLY A 4 -46.11 -15.32 8.28
N PRO A 5 -46.95 -14.50 8.93
CA PRO A 5 -47.50 -13.28 8.33
C PRO A 5 -46.44 -12.20 8.09
N PRO A 6 -46.65 -11.33 7.08
CA PRO A 6 -45.70 -10.29 6.71
C PRO A 6 -45.72 -9.16 7.74
N GLY A 7 -44.57 -8.92 8.39
CA GLY A 7 -44.42 -7.86 9.40
C GLY A 7 -43.57 -8.23 10.63
N ALA A 8 -42.82 -9.33 10.61
CA ALA A 8 -41.89 -9.65 11.69
C ALA A 8 -40.77 -8.60 11.75
N SER A 9 -40.88 -7.67 12.69
CA SER A 9 -39.77 -6.88 13.19
C SER A 9 -38.66 -7.82 13.65
N LEU A 10 -37.55 -7.85 12.92
CA LEU A 10 -36.36 -8.58 13.31
C LEU A 10 -35.87 -7.99 14.64
N ASN A 11 -36.06 -8.71 15.74
CA ASN A 11 -35.50 -8.36 17.04
C ASN A 11 -33.97 -8.52 16.98
N PRO A 12 -33.19 -7.46 17.17
CA PRO A 12 -31.72 -7.55 17.15
C PRO A 12 -31.16 -8.45 18.25
N GLU A 13 -31.92 -8.65 19.34
CA GLU A 13 -31.54 -9.49 20.48
C GLU A 13 -31.87 -10.98 20.28
N GLU A 14 -32.65 -11.32 19.25
CA GLU A 14 -32.95 -12.70 18.82
C GLU A 14 -32.21 -13.07 17.53
N ALA A 15 -31.21 -12.27 17.13
CA ALA A 15 -30.31 -12.60 16.03
C ALA A 15 -29.42 -13.77 16.47
N ASP A 16 -29.98 -14.98 16.36
CA ASP A 16 -29.28 -16.24 16.53
C ASP A 16 -27.97 -16.18 15.74
N ASN A 17 -26.89 -16.73 16.30
CA ASN A 17 -25.59 -16.71 15.65
C ASN A 17 -25.64 -17.66 14.45
N PHE A 18 -26.11 -17.16 13.31
CA PHE A 18 -26.26 -17.95 12.10
C PHE A 18 -24.88 -18.16 11.50
N GLU A 19 -24.26 -19.29 11.82
CA GLU A 19 -23.05 -19.80 11.16
C GLU A 19 -23.17 -19.70 9.62
N ASP A 20 -24.38 -19.85 9.08
CA ASP A 20 -24.66 -19.66 7.65
C ASP A 20 -24.53 -18.20 7.18
N ILE A 21 -24.88 -17.22 8.00
CA ILE A 21 -24.64 -15.79 7.71
C ILE A 21 -23.13 -15.50 7.73
N GLU A 22 -22.40 -16.02 8.71
CA GLU A 22 -20.93 -15.86 8.78
C GLU A 22 -20.23 -16.52 7.58
N LYS A 23 -20.68 -17.72 7.17
CA LYS A 23 -20.19 -18.38 5.96
C LYS A 23 -20.47 -17.56 4.71
N GLN A 24 -21.69 -17.05 4.54
CA GLN A 24 -22.03 -16.21 3.39
C GLN A 24 -21.24 -14.90 3.38
N PHE A 25 -21.01 -14.33 4.57
CA PHE A 25 -20.17 -13.16 4.74
C PHE A 25 -18.73 -13.45 4.28
N ALA A 26 -18.13 -14.53 4.76
CA ALA A 26 -16.79 -14.96 4.36
C ALA A 26 -16.69 -15.21 2.84
N VAL A 27 -17.69 -15.86 2.24
CA VAL A 27 -17.75 -16.07 0.78
C VAL A 27 -17.72 -14.75 0.02
N LYS A 28 -18.53 -13.75 0.44
CA LYS A 28 -18.53 -12.43 -0.20
C LYS A 28 -17.20 -11.69 -0.04
N VAL A 29 -16.57 -11.79 1.13
CA VAL A 29 -15.26 -11.18 1.41
C VAL A 29 -14.18 -11.77 0.50
N VAL A 30 -14.13 -13.11 0.41
CA VAL A 30 -13.18 -13.83 -0.47
C VAL A 30 -13.46 -13.53 -1.94
N GLN A 31 -14.74 -13.49 -2.35
CA GLN A 31 -15.11 -13.15 -3.72
C GLN A 31 -14.67 -11.72 -4.10
N HIS A 32 -14.88 -10.74 -3.21
CA HIS A 32 -14.40 -9.38 -3.39
C HIS A 32 -12.88 -9.34 -3.56
N MET A 33 -12.14 -10.01 -2.67
CA MET A 33 -10.68 -10.11 -2.71
C MET A 33 -10.19 -10.68 -4.06
N SER A 34 -10.72 -11.84 -4.46
CA SER A 34 -10.32 -12.51 -5.71
C SER A 34 -10.72 -11.70 -6.95
N THR A 35 -11.87 -11.04 -6.93
CA THR A 35 -12.31 -10.18 -8.04
C THR A 35 -11.39 -8.98 -8.21
N TYR A 36 -11.04 -8.31 -7.11
CA TYR A 36 -10.13 -7.18 -7.15
C TYR A 36 -8.74 -7.58 -7.65
N TRP A 37 -8.20 -8.69 -7.15
CA TRP A 37 -6.91 -9.22 -7.61
C TRP A 37 -6.91 -9.53 -9.11
N ALA A 38 -7.95 -10.22 -9.59
CA ALA A 38 -8.09 -10.54 -11.02
C ALA A 38 -8.23 -9.29 -11.92
N ILE A 39 -8.74 -8.17 -11.40
CA ILE A 39 -8.77 -6.90 -12.12
C ILE A 39 -7.35 -6.32 -12.22
N LEU A 40 -6.60 -6.31 -11.11
CA LEU A 40 -5.22 -5.80 -11.08
C LEU A 40 -4.26 -6.64 -11.93
N GLU A 41 -4.49 -7.94 -12.04
CA GLU A 41 -3.74 -8.79 -12.98
C GLU A 41 -3.99 -8.36 -14.43
N LYS A 42 -5.21 -7.95 -14.79
CA LYS A 42 -5.62 -7.61 -16.17
C LYS A 42 -5.39 -6.16 -16.56
N MET A 43 -5.25 -5.25 -15.59
CA MET A 43 -5.02 -3.84 -15.85
C MET A 43 -4.21 -3.20 -14.71
N ARG A 44 -3.28 -2.31 -15.06
CA ARG A 44 -2.56 -1.46 -14.10
C ARG A 44 -3.54 -0.73 -13.16
N GLY A 45 -3.26 -0.79 -11.86
CA GLY A 45 -4.07 -0.15 -10.82
C GLY A 45 -4.20 1.36 -11.03
N SER A 46 -3.16 2.02 -11.56
CA SER A 46 -3.15 3.44 -11.93
C SER A 46 -4.23 3.86 -12.93
N LYS A 47 -4.77 2.91 -13.70
CA LYS A 47 -5.86 3.14 -14.65
C LYS A 47 -7.23 2.74 -14.10
N LEU A 48 -7.27 2.08 -12.94
CA LEU A 48 -8.49 1.55 -12.35
C LEU A 48 -9.25 2.64 -11.61
N ARG A 49 -10.56 2.68 -11.84
CA ARG A 49 -11.52 3.44 -11.04
C ARG A 49 -12.33 2.46 -10.20
N LEU A 50 -12.26 2.60 -8.88
CA LEU A 50 -12.98 1.74 -7.94
C LEU A 50 -14.42 2.20 -7.76
N THR A 51 -14.64 3.51 -7.80
CA THR A 51 -15.95 4.14 -7.66
C THR A 51 -16.09 5.36 -8.57
N LYS A 52 -17.33 5.84 -8.73
CA LYS A 52 -17.61 7.13 -9.36
C LYS A 52 -17.12 8.33 -8.53
N PHE A 53 -16.78 8.13 -7.25
CA PHE A 53 -16.39 9.16 -6.30
C PHE A 53 -14.89 9.17 -5.98
N ASP A 54 -14.06 8.45 -6.73
CA ASP A 54 -12.63 8.29 -6.38
C ASP A 54 -11.88 9.61 -6.16
N ASP A 55 -12.17 10.62 -6.98
CA ASP A 55 -11.56 11.95 -6.85
C ASP A 55 -11.93 12.62 -5.52
N GLU A 56 -13.20 12.51 -5.10
CA GLU A 56 -13.69 13.02 -3.82
C GLU A 56 -13.08 12.25 -2.65
N ILE A 57 -13.08 10.92 -2.73
CA ILE A 57 -12.53 10.04 -1.69
C ILE A 57 -11.04 10.30 -1.50
N TYR A 58 -10.28 10.40 -2.59
CA TYR A 58 -8.84 10.67 -2.54
C TYR A 58 -8.55 12.02 -1.87
N ALA A 59 -9.23 13.09 -2.30
CA ALA A 59 -9.02 14.43 -1.75
C ALA A 59 -9.40 14.50 -0.26
N HIS A 60 -10.52 13.88 0.12
CA HIS A 60 -10.94 13.80 1.52
C HIS A 60 -9.94 12.98 2.35
N PHE A 61 -9.45 11.85 1.82
CA PHE A 61 -8.49 10.99 2.51
C PHE A 61 -7.17 11.72 2.77
N LYS A 62 -6.60 12.40 1.76
CA LYS A 62 -5.36 13.18 1.93
C LYS A 62 -5.53 14.35 2.92
N LYS A 63 -6.74 14.89 3.07
CA LYS A 63 -7.04 15.92 4.08
C LYS A 63 -7.14 15.34 5.49
N GLU A 64 -7.83 14.20 5.65
CA GLU A 64 -8.11 13.60 6.96
C GLU A 64 -6.93 12.79 7.51
N PHE A 65 -6.13 12.22 6.62
CA PHE A 65 -4.96 11.40 6.92
C PHE A 65 -3.72 11.93 6.20
N PRO A 66 -3.27 13.17 6.50
CA PRO A 66 -2.15 13.80 5.81
C PRO A 66 -0.82 13.06 6.02
N ASP A 67 -0.67 12.40 7.16
CA ASP A 67 0.54 11.68 7.56
C ASP A 67 0.53 10.20 7.13
N PHE A 68 -0.51 9.75 6.40
CA PHE A 68 -0.61 8.35 5.99
C PHE A 68 0.32 8.04 4.82
N ASP A 69 1.27 7.13 5.07
CA ASP A 69 2.16 6.57 4.05
C ASP A 69 1.53 5.33 3.40
N ALA A 70 1.17 5.45 2.12
CA ALA A 70 0.54 4.36 1.37
C ALA A 70 1.51 3.24 0.96
N THR A 71 2.82 3.49 1.02
CA THR A 71 3.89 2.52 0.72
C THR A 71 4.25 1.64 1.91
N ALA A 72 4.04 2.16 3.13
CA ALA A 72 4.30 1.45 4.36
C ALA A 72 3.28 0.33 4.63
N THR A 73 3.69 -0.61 5.48
CA THR A 73 2.76 -1.58 6.06
C THR A 73 1.84 -0.87 7.03
N ILE A 74 0.53 -1.04 6.86
CA ILE A 74 -0.49 -0.43 7.71
C ILE A 74 -0.30 -0.88 9.16
N ASN A 75 -0.27 0.08 10.08
CA ASN A 75 -0.28 -0.19 11.51
C ASN A 75 -1.72 -0.41 12.02
N GLU A 76 -2.08 -1.67 12.24
CA GLU A 76 -3.41 -2.03 12.76
C GLU A 76 -3.70 -1.44 14.15
N ASP A 77 -2.69 -1.28 15.00
CA ASP A 77 -2.88 -0.75 16.35
C ASP A 77 -3.28 0.73 16.30
N GLU A 78 -2.72 1.49 15.35
CA GLU A 78 -3.10 2.88 15.13
C GLU A 78 -4.56 2.99 14.67
N MET A 79 -4.97 2.14 13.71
CA MET A 79 -6.36 2.08 13.24
C MET A 79 -7.33 1.68 14.36
N LYS A 80 -6.91 0.77 15.24
CA LYS A 80 -7.71 0.24 16.36
C LYS A 80 -7.67 1.13 17.61
N SER A 81 -6.77 2.11 17.65
CA SER A 81 -6.68 3.10 18.72
C SER A 81 -7.98 3.90 18.85
N LYS A 82 -8.20 4.54 20.00
CA LYS A 82 -9.40 5.35 20.23
C LYS A 82 -9.53 6.47 19.20
N ALA A 83 -8.43 7.19 18.94
CA ALA A 83 -8.39 8.27 17.96
C ALA A 83 -8.56 7.75 16.52
N GLY A 84 -7.89 6.64 16.17
CA GLY A 84 -8.01 6.02 14.85
C GLY A 84 -9.43 5.56 14.55
N LYS A 85 -10.08 4.89 15.50
CA LYS A 85 -11.49 4.47 15.38
C LYS A 85 -12.43 5.65 15.15
N GLU A 86 -12.28 6.72 15.91
CA GLU A 86 -13.11 7.91 15.78
C GLU A 86 -12.90 8.60 14.42
N ARG A 87 -11.63 8.76 14.00
CA ARG A 87 -11.27 9.35 12.71
C ARG A 87 -11.83 8.54 11.54
N TRP A 88 -11.58 7.24 11.53
CA TRP A 88 -12.14 6.35 10.51
C TRP A 88 -13.66 6.36 10.53
N ARG A 89 -14.31 6.33 11.70
CA ARG A 89 -15.78 6.42 11.78
C ARG A 89 -16.31 7.69 11.12
N ASN A 90 -15.75 8.85 11.42
CA ASN A 90 -16.18 10.12 10.84
C ASN A 90 -15.98 10.15 9.32
N PHE A 91 -14.83 9.66 8.85
CA PHE A 91 -14.54 9.52 7.43
C PHE A 91 -15.58 8.61 6.74
N ILE A 92 -15.81 7.42 7.28
CA ILE A 92 -16.71 6.39 6.73
C ILE A 92 -18.15 6.92 6.66
N MET A 93 -18.65 7.56 7.72
CA MET A 93 -20.02 8.07 7.80
C MET A 93 -20.32 9.15 6.76
N THR A 94 -19.30 9.86 6.25
CA THR A 94 -19.47 10.85 5.17
C THR A 94 -19.99 10.20 3.87
N TYR A 95 -19.75 8.89 3.70
CA TYR A 95 -20.10 8.14 2.49
C TYR A 95 -21.31 7.22 2.66
N GLU A 96 -21.95 7.19 3.83
CA GLU A 96 -23.08 6.29 4.12
C GLU A 96 -24.21 6.33 3.08
N LYS A 97 -24.52 7.53 2.58
CA LYS A 97 -25.60 7.74 1.58
C LYS A 97 -25.10 7.81 0.14
N LYS A 98 -23.78 7.70 -0.07
CA LYS A 98 -23.15 7.84 -1.39
C LYS A 98 -22.67 6.50 -1.94
N ILE A 99 -22.20 5.61 -1.07
CA ILE A 99 -21.57 4.36 -1.45
C ILE A 99 -22.36 3.19 -0.85
N ASP A 100 -22.79 2.29 -1.73
CA ASP A 100 -23.52 1.10 -1.35
C ASP A 100 -22.61 0.13 -0.59
N ASP A 101 -23.16 -0.43 0.49
CA ASP A 101 -22.48 -1.26 1.48
C ASP A 101 -21.13 -0.70 1.95
N TYR A 102 -21.05 0.63 2.16
CA TYR A 102 -19.83 1.33 2.62
C TYR A 102 -19.17 0.69 3.86
N ASN A 103 -19.97 0.05 4.72
CA ASN A 103 -19.56 -0.60 5.97
C ASN A 103 -19.39 -2.13 5.85
N PHE A 104 -19.58 -2.72 4.66
CA PHE A 104 -19.40 -4.16 4.47
C PHE A 104 -17.93 -4.55 4.60
N GLY A 105 -17.62 -5.66 5.27
CA GLY A 105 -16.24 -6.08 5.46
C GLY A 105 -15.58 -6.60 4.19
N THR A 106 -14.26 -6.42 4.10
CA THR A 106 -13.42 -6.74 2.95
C THR A 106 -12.01 -7.12 3.43
N MET A 107 -11.24 -7.80 2.57
CA MET A 107 -9.81 -8.01 2.80
C MET A 107 -9.00 -6.91 2.12
N LEU A 108 -8.08 -6.33 2.87
CA LEU A 108 -7.12 -5.33 2.40
C LEU A 108 -5.70 -5.83 2.61
N ARG A 109 -4.79 -5.58 1.67
CA ARG A 109 -3.38 -5.92 1.85
C ARG A 109 -2.73 -4.94 2.84
N ALA A 110 -2.02 -5.46 3.82
CA ALA A 110 -1.34 -4.66 4.84
C ALA A 110 -0.30 -3.74 4.19
N ASN A 111 0.40 -4.21 3.16
CA ASN A 111 1.37 -3.45 2.37
C ASN A 111 1.03 -3.59 0.86
N PRO A 112 1.15 -2.52 0.05
CA PRO A 112 0.89 -2.60 -1.39
C PRO A 112 1.83 -3.55 -2.13
N GLY A 113 3.02 -3.82 -1.60
CA GLY A 113 4.02 -4.72 -2.20
C GLY A 113 3.82 -6.21 -1.90
N PHE A 114 2.80 -6.58 -1.13
CA PHE A 114 2.52 -7.97 -0.79
C PHE A 114 1.42 -8.56 -1.67
N GLU A 115 1.40 -9.88 -1.79
CA GLU A 115 0.21 -10.62 -2.21
C GLU A 115 -0.74 -10.82 -1.01
N TYR A 116 -1.97 -11.25 -1.27
CA TYR A 116 -2.86 -11.65 -0.19
C TYR A 116 -2.31 -12.89 0.51
N GLY A 117 -2.06 -12.76 1.82
CA GLY A 117 -1.64 -13.86 2.71
C GLY A 117 -2.28 -13.73 4.08
N GLU A 118 -2.13 -14.75 4.93
CA GLU A 118 -2.74 -14.79 6.27
C GLU A 118 -2.24 -13.63 7.16
N LYS A 119 -0.95 -13.28 7.06
CA LYS A 119 -0.32 -12.22 7.87
C LYS A 119 -0.21 -10.90 7.11
N GLU A 120 -0.29 -10.98 5.78
CA GLU A 120 -0.12 -9.87 4.85
C GLU A 120 -1.45 -9.17 4.53
N SER A 121 -2.57 -9.70 5.05
CA SER A 121 -3.91 -9.17 4.83
C SER A 121 -4.56 -8.78 6.16
N ILE A 122 -5.28 -7.66 6.14
CA ILE A 122 -6.06 -7.17 7.27
C ILE A 122 -7.53 -7.10 6.88
N PHE A 123 -8.39 -7.21 7.89
CA PHE A 123 -9.82 -7.02 7.71
C PHE A 123 -10.16 -5.53 7.82
N ALA A 124 -10.87 -4.99 6.83
CA ALA A 124 -11.27 -3.60 6.75
C ALA A 124 -12.68 -3.47 6.17
N VAL A 125 -13.40 -2.40 6.47
CA VAL A 125 -14.68 -2.14 5.79
C VAL A 125 -14.44 -1.60 4.38
N ARG A 126 -15.44 -1.74 3.49
CA ARG A 126 -15.37 -1.36 2.08
C ARG A 126 -14.89 0.09 1.88
N MET A 127 -15.34 1.01 2.73
CA MET A 127 -14.89 2.40 2.63
C MET A 127 -13.42 2.59 3.01
N GLN A 128 -12.90 1.83 3.99
CA GLN A 128 -11.46 1.83 4.30
C GLN A 128 -10.66 1.25 3.14
N PHE A 129 -11.15 0.15 2.55
CA PHE A 129 -10.57 -0.45 1.36
C PHE A 129 -10.50 0.55 0.21
N TYR A 130 -11.61 1.22 -0.13
CA TYR A 130 -11.60 2.23 -1.19
C TYR A 130 -10.64 3.37 -0.89
N ALA A 131 -10.67 3.94 0.31
CA ALA A 131 -9.81 5.05 0.66
C ALA A 131 -8.33 4.71 0.44
N ILE A 132 -7.89 3.55 0.93
CA ILE A 132 -6.49 3.12 0.88
C ILE A 132 -6.10 2.67 -0.54
N GLU A 133 -6.91 1.83 -1.19
CA GLU A 133 -6.57 1.31 -2.51
C GLU A 133 -6.68 2.36 -3.61
N ILE A 134 -7.57 3.37 -3.49
CA ILE A 134 -7.59 4.50 -4.43
C ILE A 134 -6.27 5.27 -4.37
N VAL A 135 -5.74 5.53 -3.17
CA VAL A 135 -4.44 6.20 -3.01
C VAL A 135 -3.33 5.38 -3.62
N ARG A 136 -3.26 4.08 -3.28
CA ARG A 136 -2.26 3.15 -3.82
C ARG A 136 -2.32 3.05 -5.35
N ASN A 137 -3.52 2.97 -5.91
CA ASN A 137 -3.74 2.94 -7.36
C ASN A 137 -3.24 4.24 -8.01
N ARG A 138 -3.63 5.41 -7.50
CA ARG A 138 -3.17 6.70 -8.05
C ARG A 138 -1.67 6.90 -7.97
N GLU A 139 -1.04 6.35 -6.94
CA GLU A 139 0.41 6.39 -6.74
C GLU A 139 1.15 5.27 -7.48
N GLY A 140 0.43 4.43 -8.26
CA GLY A 140 1.02 3.35 -9.06
C GLY A 140 1.53 2.17 -8.24
N LEU A 141 1.28 2.13 -6.94
CA LEU A 141 1.83 1.14 -6.00
C LEU A 141 1.29 -0.28 -6.22
N ASN A 142 0.24 -0.41 -7.05
CA ASN A 142 -0.37 -1.69 -7.41
C ASN A 142 -0.04 -2.15 -8.83
N ASP A 143 0.68 -1.34 -9.61
CA ASP A 143 0.95 -1.65 -11.03
C ASP A 143 1.88 -2.85 -11.20
N TRP A 144 2.71 -3.14 -10.18
CA TRP A 144 3.59 -4.30 -10.16
C TRP A 144 2.83 -5.64 -10.32
N ILE A 145 1.55 -5.70 -9.91
CA ILE A 145 0.72 -6.91 -10.02
C ILE A 145 0.45 -7.22 -11.49
N TYR A 146 -0.01 -6.22 -12.25
CA TYR A 146 -0.20 -6.32 -13.70
C TYR A 146 1.10 -6.74 -14.37
N GLU A 147 2.17 -6.04 -14.03
CA GLU A 147 3.53 -6.22 -14.51
C GLU A 147 4.10 -7.63 -14.26
N LYS A 148 3.79 -8.22 -13.10
CA LYS A 148 4.18 -9.59 -12.75
C LYS A 148 3.37 -10.60 -13.57
N ALA A 149 2.09 -10.33 -13.80
CA ALA A 149 1.21 -11.17 -14.62
C ALA A 149 1.52 -11.06 -16.13
N HIS A 150 2.07 -9.93 -16.58
CA HIS A 150 2.36 -9.61 -17.99
C HIS A 150 3.84 -9.24 -18.20
N PRO A 151 4.79 -10.17 -18.02
CA PRO A 151 6.22 -9.88 -18.10
C PRO A 151 6.68 -9.42 -19.50
N GLU A 152 5.95 -9.80 -20.55
CA GLU A 152 6.26 -9.42 -21.93
C GLU A 152 5.98 -7.93 -22.20
N ASP A 153 4.99 -7.34 -21.51
CA ASP A 153 4.58 -5.94 -21.66
C ASP A 153 5.55 -4.95 -21.00
N LYS A 154 6.41 -5.42 -20.08
CA LYS A 154 7.44 -4.58 -19.44
C LYS A 154 8.47 -4.06 -20.44
N ARG A 155 8.75 -4.83 -21.50
CA ARG A 155 9.81 -4.53 -22.48
C ARG A 155 9.49 -3.35 -23.41
N VAL A 156 8.23 -2.90 -23.44
CA VAL A 156 7.77 -1.87 -24.38
C VAL A 156 8.02 -0.45 -23.86
N ASP A 157 8.17 -0.26 -22.55
CA ASP A 157 8.43 1.06 -21.95
C ASP A 157 9.95 1.41 -21.91
N GLU A 158 10.82 0.39 -21.82
CA GLU A 158 12.28 0.57 -21.88
C GLU A 158 12.83 0.88 -23.28
N THR A 159 11.99 0.82 -24.33
CA THR A 159 12.40 1.09 -25.73
C THR A 159 11.91 2.43 -26.27
N ALA A 160 11.47 3.35 -25.42
CA ALA A 160 11.29 4.75 -25.81
C ALA A 160 12.62 5.31 -26.36
N PRO A 161 12.64 5.89 -27.58
CA PRO A 161 13.90 6.23 -28.24
C PRO A 161 14.61 7.33 -27.46
N ALA A 162 15.87 7.07 -27.11
CA ALA A 162 16.80 8.08 -26.63
C ALA A 162 16.71 9.30 -27.55
N ALA A 163 16.18 10.40 -27.00
CA ALA A 163 16.19 11.69 -27.67
C ALA A 163 17.64 12.01 -28.04
N LYS A 164 17.89 12.09 -29.35
CA LYS A 164 19.17 12.53 -29.91
C LYS A 164 19.46 13.95 -29.41
N LEU A 165 20.27 14.05 -28.37
CA LEU A 165 21.06 15.24 -28.08
C LEU A 165 22.37 15.09 -28.84
N GLU A 166 22.37 15.48 -30.11
CA GLU A 166 23.60 15.71 -30.87
C GLU A 166 23.49 17.08 -31.54
N ASN A 167 24.23 18.04 -30.96
CA ASN A 167 25.00 19.11 -31.60
C ASN A 167 25.05 20.35 -30.67
N ALA A 168 26.06 20.36 -29.80
CA ALA A 168 26.62 21.60 -29.27
C ALA A 168 28.11 21.61 -29.62
N GLU A 169 28.51 22.56 -30.46
CA GLU A 169 29.90 22.83 -30.84
C GLU A 169 30.78 23.10 -29.60
N PRO A 170 32.07 22.70 -29.59
CA PRO A 170 32.95 22.97 -28.47
C PRO A 170 33.53 24.39 -28.55
N ALA A 171 33.24 25.21 -27.54
CA ALA A 171 33.95 26.45 -27.28
C ALA A 171 35.35 26.15 -26.70
N LYS A 172 36.37 26.74 -27.31
CA LYS A 172 37.77 26.72 -26.90
C LYS A 172 38.00 27.51 -25.61
N GLY A 173 38.89 26.99 -24.76
CA GLY A 173 39.94 27.77 -24.10
C GLY A 173 39.76 28.06 -22.61
N ALA A 174 40.61 27.45 -21.78
CA ALA A 174 41.28 27.99 -20.57
C ALA A 174 41.95 26.80 -19.86
N GLU A 175 43.24 26.57 -20.13
CA GLU A 175 44.36 26.88 -19.22
C GLU A 175 44.49 25.93 -18.01
N VAL A 176 45.51 25.08 -18.10
CA VAL A 176 46.06 24.21 -17.05
C VAL A 176 47.08 25.02 -16.25
N PRO A 177 47.13 24.89 -14.91
CA PRO A 177 48.44 24.72 -14.25
C PRO A 177 48.34 23.75 -13.04
N PRO A 178 49.45 23.39 -12.37
CA PRO A 178 50.22 22.20 -12.69
C PRO A 178 50.24 21.16 -11.56
N GLU A 179 50.64 19.97 -11.98
CA GLU A 179 51.05 18.80 -11.21
C GLU A 179 52.05 19.11 -10.10
N VAL A 180 51.77 18.67 -8.86
CA VAL A 180 52.76 18.62 -7.78
C VAL A 180 52.60 17.34 -6.97
N ALA A 181 53.51 16.41 -7.26
CA ALA A 181 54.19 15.45 -6.37
C ALA A 181 53.37 14.64 -5.35
N GLU A 182 53.27 13.34 -5.63
CA GLU A 182 53.21 12.28 -4.62
C GLU A 182 54.47 12.32 -3.72
N PRO A 183 54.34 11.87 -2.45
CA PRO A 183 55.42 11.14 -1.83
C PRO A 183 54.98 9.74 -1.39
N GLU A 184 55.87 8.81 -1.69
CA GLU A 184 55.89 7.38 -1.36
C GLU A 184 55.82 7.08 0.15
N GLU A 185 55.39 5.86 0.45
CA GLU A 185 55.33 5.18 1.76
C GLU A 185 56.66 5.14 2.52
N GLU A 186 56.60 5.02 3.86
CA GLU A 186 57.28 3.93 4.61
C GLU A 186 56.85 3.88 6.11
N PRO A 187 57.20 2.84 6.92
CA PRO A 187 56.26 1.80 7.34
C PRO A 187 55.85 1.85 8.83
N ALA A 188 54.84 1.06 9.18
CA ALA A 188 54.35 0.85 10.54
C ALA A 188 55.43 0.23 11.46
N ALA A 189 55.81 0.97 12.51
CA ALA A 189 56.66 0.48 13.57
C ALA A 189 55.86 -0.32 14.60
N VAL A 190 56.25 -1.58 14.77
CA VAL A 190 55.94 -2.46 15.90
C VAL A 190 56.55 -1.88 17.17
N GLN A 191 55.77 -1.73 18.24
CA GLN A 191 56.31 -1.75 19.61
C GLN A 191 55.44 -2.65 20.49
N ASP A 192 56.07 -3.77 20.84
CA ASP A 192 55.74 -4.75 21.85
C ASP A 192 55.98 -4.14 23.25
N SER A 193 55.00 -4.19 24.15
CA SER A 193 55.23 -4.24 25.61
C SER A 193 53.94 -4.60 26.36
N VAL A 194 53.85 -5.89 26.68
CA VAL A 194 53.04 -6.57 27.72
C VAL A 194 53.77 -6.37 29.10
N PRO A 195 53.31 -6.78 30.31
CA PRO A 195 52.00 -7.25 30.86
C PRO A 195 51.58 -6.61 32.22
N THR A 196 50.40 -7.04 32.73
CA THR A 196 50.16 -7.61 34.10
C THR A 196 49.19 -6.86 35.03
N GLY A 197 48.26 -7.62 35.63
CA GLY A 197 47.71 -7.38 36.97
C GLY A 197 46.18 -7.28 36.99
N ALA A 198 45.45 -8.40 37.06
CA ALA A 198 44.98 -9.04 38.29
C ALA A 198 43.95 -8.21 39.09
N ALA A 199 42.69 -8.67 39.10
CA ALA A 199 41.96 -9.09 40.31
C ALA A 199 40.46 -9.19 40.02
N ALA A 200 39.95 -10.41 40.13
CA ALA A 200 38.54 -10.68 40.33
C ALA A 200 38.14 -10.31 41.77
N SER A 201 36.95 -9.76 41.94
CA SER A 201 36.12 -9.84 43.15
C SER A 201 34.67 -9.67 42.73
#